data_AF-A0ABD6PXE5-F1
#
_entry.id   AF-A0ABD6PXE5-F1
#
_cell.length_a   1.000
_cell.length_b   1.000
_cell.length_c   1.000
_cell.angle_alpha   90.00
_cell.angle_beta   90.00
_cell.angle_gamma   90.00
#
_symmetry.space_group_name_H-M   'P 1'
#
loop_
_entity.id
_entity.type
_entity.pdbx_description
1 polymer ?
#
loop_
_entity_poly.entity_id
_entity_poly.type
_entity_poly.pdbx_seq_one_letter_code
_entity_poly.pdbx_strand_id
1 'polypeptide(L)'
;MHPLHVDVEQQDSGDQRARPRIAIEVNAINAILELVRRGRLATVLPDAIARASGDLCALELDPPLPTRTAALLTRKGAYRSVAARAFVERTLAHGDAPARGR
;
A
#
# COMPACT_ATOMS: atom_id res chain seq x y z
N MET A 1 -12.44 -11.29 26.14
CA MET A 1 -11.45 -11.17 25.05
C MET A 1 -11.40 -9.70 24.68
N HIS A 2 -10.42 -8.96 25.20
CA HIS A 2 -10.31 -7.52 24.97
C HIS A 2 -9.69 -7.29 23.58
N PRO A 3 -10.29 -6.48 22.69
CA PRO A 3 -9.66 -6.14 21.42
C PRO A 3 -8.45 -5.24 21.69
N LEU A 4 -7.30 -5.61 21.12
CA LEU A 4 -6.12 -4.76 21.08
C LEU A 4 -6.43 -3.57 20.16
N HIS A 5 -6.41 -2.38 20.74
CA HIS A 5 -6.47 -1.14 19.98
C HIS A 5 -5.21 -1.05 19.13
N VAL A 6 -5.39 -1.09 17.82
CA VAL A 6 -4.38 -0.69 16.86
C VAL A 6 -4.68 0.75 16.52
N ASP A 7 -3.74 1.63 16.88
CA ASP A 7 -3.73 3.03 16.48
C ASP A 7 -3.68 3.11 14.95
N VAL A 8 -4.86 3.15 14.33
CA VAL A 8 -5.00 3.66 12.98
C VAL A 8 -4.90 5.18 13.10
N GLU A 9 -3.71 5.74 12.89
CA GLU A 9 -3.57 7.18 12.62
C GLU A 9 -4.36 7.51 11.35
N GLN A 10 -5.65 7.82 11.53
CA GLN A 10 -6.50 8.38 10.49
C GLN A 10 -6.11 9.84 10.34
N GLN A 11 -5.30 10.13 9.31
CA GLN A 11 -5.08 11.50 8.86
C GLN A 11 -6.42 12.06 8.34
N ASP A 12 -7.02 12.96 9.11
CA ASP A 12 -8.30 13.61 8.82
C ASP A 12 -8.11 14.63 7.69
N SER A 13 -8.55 14.28 6.50
CA SER A 13 -8.65 15.18 5.34
C SER A 13 -9.71 14.65 4.38
N GLY A 14 -10.98 15.00 4.64
CA GLY A 14 -12.08 14.92 3.65
C GLY A 14 -13.03 13.73 3.79
N ASP A 15 -14.02 13.88 4.67
CA ASP A 15 -15.39 13.30 4.68
C ASP A 15 -15.70 11.99 3.89
N GLN A 16 -14.93 10.92 4.13
CA GLN A 16 -15.22 9.57 3.63
C GLN A 16 -15.21 8.56 4.78
N ARG A 17 -16.27 8.54 5.59
CA ARG A 17 -16.31 7.65 6.77
C ARG A 17 -16.91 6.29 6.44
N ALA A 18 -16.27 5.54 5.55
CA ALA A 18 -16.44 4.09 5.55
C ALA A 18 -15.86 3.55 6.87
N ARG A 19 -16.64 2.79 7.65
CA ARG A 19 -16.18 2.13 8.88
C ARG A 19 -15.99 0.64 8.60
N PRO A 20 -14.85 0.21 8.04
CA PRO A 20 -14.61 -1.19 7.75
C PRO A 20 -14.59 -1.99 9.05
N ARG A 21 -15.21 -3.17 9.04
CA ARG A 21 -15.08 -4.12 10.14
C ARG A 21 -13.79 -4.91 9.95
N ILE A 22 -12.77 -4.61 10.76
CA ILE A 22 -11.49 -5.31 10.69
C ILE A 22 -11.68 -6.76 11.17
N ALA A 23 -11.58 -7.71 10.25
CA ALA A 23 -11.71 -9.14 10.55
C ALA A 23 -10.37 -9.78 10.96
N ILE A 24 -9.26 -9.27 10.42
CA ILE A 24 -7.91 -9.80 10.63
C ILE A 24 -6.86 -8.72 10.30
N GLU A 25 -5.71 -8.79 10.94
CA GLU A 25 -4.53 -8.00 10.62
C GLU A 25 -3.32 -8.89 10.37
N VAL A 26 -2.57 -8.59 9.30
CA VAL A 26 -1.37 -9.31 8.89
C VAL A 26 -0.37 -8.33 8.25
N ASN A 27 0.91 -8.48 8.55
CA ASN A 27 1.98 -7.64 8.00
C ASN A 27 2.67 -8.28 6.77
N ALA A 28 1.96 -9.14 6.05
CA ALA A 28 2.47 -9.85 4.88
C ALA A 28 1.47 -9.78 3.73
N ILE A 29 1.86 -9.15 2.64
CA ILE A 29 0.98 -8.95 1.48
C ILE A 29 0.53 -10.29 0.88
N ASN A 30 1.43 -11.26 0.76
CA ASN A 30 1.06 -12.58 0.23
C ASN A 30 0.03 -13.30 1.13
N ALA A 31 0.10 -13.10 2.45
CA ALA A 31 -0.85 -13.70 3.37
C ALA A 31 -2.25 -13.07 3.23
N ILE A 32 -2.34 -11.74 3.08
CA ILE A 32 -3.65 -11.09 2.86
C ILE A 32 -4.25 -11.48 1.51
N LEU A 33 -3.44 -11.63 0.46
CA LEU A 33 -3.91 -12.09 -0.85
C LEU A 33 -4.52 -13.49 -0.77
N GLU A 34 -3.86 -14.44 -0.09
CA GLU A 34 -4.41 -15.79 0.12
C GLU A 34 -5.70 -15.79 0.97
N LEU A 35 -5.77 -14.94 2.00
CA LEU A 35 -6.96 -14.81 2.85
C LEU A 35 -8.17 -14.27 2.07
N VAL A 36 -7.94 -13.30 1.20
CA VAL A 36 -8.97 -12.73 0.31
C VAL A 36 -9.40 -13.77 -0.72
N ARG A 37 -8.45 -14.47 -1.33
CA ARG A 37 -8.70 -15.50 -2.36
C ARG A 37 -9.55 -16.67 -1.86
N ARG A 38 -9.29 -17.13 -0.62
CA ARG A 38 -9.96 -18.32 -0.05
C ARG A 38 -11.16 -17.98 0.82
N GLY A 39 -11.38 -16.70 1.11
CA GLY A 39 -12.35 -16.24 2.09
C GLY A 39 -13.38 -15.26 1.55
N ARG A 40 -14.22 -14.73 2.44
CA ARG A 40 -15.16 -13.65 2.16
C ARG A 40 -14.65 -12.34 2.73
N LEU A 41 -13.44 -11.97 2.33
CA LEU A 41 -12.73 -10.78 2.78
C LEU A 41 -12.42 -9.88 1.58
N ALA A 42 -12.26 -8.59 1.85
CA ALA A 42 -11.77 -7.62 0.88
C ALA A 42 -10.64 -6.83 1.54
N THR A 43 -9.75 -6.28 0.71
CA THR A 43 -8.60 -5.53 1.19
C THR A 43 -8.31 -4.35 0.27
N VAL A 44 -7.66 -3.33 0.81
CA VAL A 44 -7.10 -2.21 0.04
C VAL A 44 -5.61 -2.48 -0.10
N LEU A 45 -5.13 -2.50 -1.35
CA LEU A 45 -3.72 -2.74 -1.68
C LEU A 45 -3.20 -1.65 -2.61
N PRO A 46 -1.87 -1.49 -2.69
CA PRO A 46 -1.27 -0.74 -3.78
C PRO A 46 -1.75 -1.29 -5.13
N ASP A 47 -2.11 -0.36 -5.99
CA ASP A 47 -2.70 -0.59 -7.31
C ASP A 47 -1.89 -1.57 -8.20
N ALA A 48 -0.56 -1.48 -8.14
CA ALA A 48 0.33 -2.41 -8.83
C ALA A 48 0.16 -3.89 -8.39
N ILE A 49 -0.18 -4.12 -7.13
CA ILE A 49 -0.36 -5.47 -6.55
C ILE A 49 -1.75 -6.01 -6.89
N ALA A 50 -2.77 -5.15 -6.78
CA ALA A 50 -4.14 -5.51 -7.15
C ALA A 50 -4.21 -5.97 -8.62
N ARG A 51 -3.59 -5.23 -9.54
CA ARG A 51 -3.53 -5.59 -10.97
C ARG A 51 -2.70 -6.81 -11.31
N ALA A 52 -1.70 -7.16 -10.50
CA ALA A 52 -0.88 -8.34 -10.73
C ALA A 52 -1.58 -9.65 -10.32
N SER A 53 -2.65 -9.55 -9.52
CA SER A 53 -3.38 -10.71 -8.98
C SER A 53 -4.55 -11.08 -9.90
N GLY A 54 -4.26 -11.86 -10.95
CA GLY A 54 -5.25 -12.18 -12.01
C GLY A 54 -6.46 -13.00 -11.56
N ASP A 55 -6.45 -13.55 -10.35
CA ASP A 55 -7.55 -14.32 -9.77
C ASP A 55 -8.34 -13.54 -8.70
N LEU A 56 -8.03 -12.25 -8.52
CA LEU A 56 -8.79 -11.32 -7.70
C LEU A 56 -9.42 -10.23 -8.58
N CYS A 57 -10.57 -9.73 -8.16
CA CYS A 57 -11.23 -8.60 -8.81
C CYS A 57 -10.84 -7.29 -8.11
N ALA A 58 -10.28 -6.34 -8.86
CA ALA A 58 -10.07 -4.99 -8.39
C ALA A 58 -11.37 -4.18 -8.51
N LEU A 59 -11.72 -3.45 -7.46
CA LEU A 59 -12.88 -2.56 -7.44
C LEU A 59 -12.39 -1.11 -7.35
N GLU A 60 -12.83 -0.28 -8.29
CA GLU A 60 -12.63 1.16 -8.22
C GLU A 60 -13.48 1.73 -7.08
N LEU A 61 -12.90 2.66 -6.32
CA LEU A 61 -13.57 3.35 -5.23
C LEU A 61 -13.95 4.75 -5.69
N ASP A 62 -15.21 5.12 -5.47
CA ASP A 62 -15.72 6.48 -5.69
C ASP A 62 -16.27 7.05 -4.38
N PRO A 63 -15.67 8.12 -3.83
CA PRO A 63 -14.46 8.80 -4.32
C PRO A 63 -13.18 7.96 -4.16
N PRO A 64 -12.11 8.25 -4.91
CA PRO A 64 -10.85 7.52 -4.80
C PRO A 64 -10.18 7.74 -3.44
N LEU A 65 -9.46 6.72 -2.97
CA LEU A 65 -8.67 6.82 -1.74
C LEU A 65 -7.54 7.84 -1.88
N PRO A 66 -7.12 8.49 -0.77
CA PRO A 66 -5.97 9.37 -0.79
C PRO A 66 -4.70 8.66 -1.28
N THR A 67 -4.00 9.28 -2.23
CA THR A 67 -2.73 8.76 -2.76
C THR A 67 -1.66 8.79 -1.67
N ARG A 68 -1.01 7.64 -1.43
CA ARG A 68 0.16 7.54 -0.57
C ARG A 68 1.45 7.64 -1.39
N THR A 69 2.34 8.55 -1.00
CA THR A 69 3.63 8.76 -1.66
C THR A 69 4.70 7.88 -1.02
N ALA A 70 5.37 7.05 -1.82
CA ALA A 70 6.57 6.35 -1.39
C ALA A 70 7.77 7.32 -1.37
N ALA A 71 8.65 7.19 -0.38
CA ALA A 71 9.81 8.05 -0.23
C ALA A 71 11.11 7.26 -0.10
N LEU A 72 12.19 7.75 -0.71
CA LEU A 72 13.55 7.27 -0.47
C LEU A 72 14.14 8.00 0.74
N LEU A 73 14.15 7.32 1.89
CA LEU A 73 14.69 7.86 3.12
C LEU A 73 16.19 7.58 3.25
N THR A 74 16.95 8.59 3.67
CA THR A 74 18.39 8.46 3.87
C THR A 74 18.83 9.19 5.14
N ARG A 75 19.81 8.64 5.84
CA ARG A 75 20.38 9.30 7.02
C ARG A 75 21.27 10.45 6.57
N LYS A 76 21.02 11.66 7.10
CA LYS A 76 21.87 12.83 6.90
C LYS A 76 23.30 12.54 7.37
N GLY A 77 24.29 12.82 6.51
CA GLY A 77 25.71 12.64 6.83
C GLY A 77 26.23 11.20 6.82
N ALA A 78 25.40 10.19 6.51
CA ALA A 78 25.88 8.81 6.39
C ALA A 78 26.71 8.61 5.11
N TYR A 79 27.74 7.75 5.19
CA TYR A 79 28.49 7.31 4.02
C TYR A 79 27.55 6.64 3.01
N ARG A 80 27.65 7.03 1.74
CA ARG A 80 26.91 6.43 0.64
C ARG A 80 27.87 5.71 -0.29
N SER A 81 27.76 4.39 -0.34
CA SER A 81 28.51 3.58 -1.29
C SER A 81 28.08 3.89 -2.73
N VAL A 82 28.92 3.49 -3.69
CA VAL A 82 28.59 3.55 -5.12
C VAL A 82 27.28 2.79 -5.40
N ALA A 83 27.10 1.62 -4.79
CA ALA A 83 25.88 0.83 -4.91
C ALA A 83 24.64 1.58 -4.39
N ALA A 84 24.73 2.26 -3.25
CA ALA A 84 23.61 3.03 -2.71
C ALA A 84 23.22 4.20 -3.62
N ARG A 85 24.20 4.88 -4.23
CA ARG A 85 23.94 5.96 -5.21
C ARG A 85 23.25 5.42 -6.46
N ALA A 86 23.77 4.31 -7.01
CA ALA A 86 23.18 3.65 -8.17
C ALA A 86 21.74 3.16 -7.87
N PHE A 87 21.47 2.62 -6.68
CA PHE A 87 20.13 2.23 -6.28
C PHE A 87 19.15 3.40 -6.26
N VAL A 88 19.54 4.54 -5.69
CA VAL A 88 18.70 5.76 -5.66
C VAL A 88 18.41 6.23 -7.09
N GLU A 89 19.43 6.34 -7.93
CA GLU A 89 19.29 6.75 -9.33
C GLU A 89 18.30 5.84 -10.08
N ARG A 90 18.47 4.52 -9.98
CA ARG A 90 17.59 3.54 -10.63
C ARG A 90 16.16 3.58 -10.08
N THR A 91 16.00 3.79 -8.79
CA THR A 91 14.68 3.83 -8.16
C THR A 91 13.91 5.09 -8.54
N LEU A 92 14.58 6.25 -8.58
CA LEU A 92 13.96 7.50 -9.03
C LEU A 92 13.55 7.42 -10.50
N ALA A 93 14.41 6.86 -11.37
CA ALA A 93 14.08 6.64 -12.78
C ALA A 93 12.89 5.67 -12.98
N HIS A 94 12.64 4.77 -12.03
CA HIS A 94 11.47 3.88 -12.05
C HIS A 94 10.19 4.57 -11.53
N GLY A 95 10.32 5.41 -10.51
CA GLY A 95 9.20 6.09 -9.85
C GLY A 95 8.54 7.21 -10.67
N ASP A 96 9.23 7.75 -11.67
CA ASP A 96 8.70 8.78 -12.59
C ASP A 96 7.77 8.23 -13.69
N ALA A 97 7.50 6.92 -13.72
CA ALA A 97 6.50 6.37 -14.63
C ALA A 97 5.08 6.70 -14.10
N PRO A 98 4.25 7.50 -14.80
CA PRO A 98 2.87 7.69 -14.40
C PRO A 98 2.17 6.34 -14.37
N ALA A 99 1.38 6.10 -13.32
CA ALA A 99 0.47 4.97 -13.23
C ALA A 99 -0.34 4.94 -14.54
N ARG A 100 -0.02 3.97 -15.40
CA ARG A 100 -0.56 3.89 -16.75
C ARG A 100 -2.00 3.36 -16.63
N GLY A 101 -2.90 4.24 -16.21
CA GLY A 101 -4.33 4.04 -16.21
C GLY A 101 -4.83 3.96 -17.64
N ARG A 102 -5.60 2.92 -17.94
CA ARG A 102 -6.32 2.75 -19.20
C ARG A 102 -7.71 2.27 -18.89
#